data_AF-A0A803MLC1-F1
#
_entry.id   AF-A0A803MLC1-F1
#
_cell.length_a   1.000
_cell.length_b   1.000
_cell.length_c   1.000
_cell.angle_alpha   90.00
_cell.angle_beta   90.00
_cell.angle_gamma   90.00
#
_symmetry.space_group_name_H-M   'P 1'
#
loop_
_entity.id
_entity.type
_entity.pdbx_description
1 polymer ?
#
loop_
_entity_poly.entity_id
_entity_poly.type
_entity_poly.pdbx_seq_one_letter_code
_entity_poly.pdbx_strand_id
1 'polypeptide(L)'
;MSKYHYYFKRGNLDTFAVKGKCLKGPICSMTLSHDNTGVSPGWYVDYVEVTSIAPSRGCRKINFPVNAWLAINEPPFGTASRGVYLCDDIIGDDGKCS
;
A
#
# COMPACT_ATOMS: atom_id res chain seq x y z
N MET A 1 1.13 -4.31 19.73
CA MET A 1 -0.09 -3.60 19.28
C MET A 1 -1.06 -3.57 20.44
N SER A 2 -1.56 -2.39 20.85
CA SER A 2 -2.47 -2.26 21.99
C SER A 2 -3.86 -2.79 21.65
N LYS A 3 -4.64 -3.17 22.67
CA LYS A 3 -5.94 -3.84 22.54
C LYS A 3 -7.05 -2.94 21.93
N TYR A 4 -6.79 -1.65 21.69
CA TYR A 4 -7.78 -0.66 21.25
C TYR A 4 -7.25 0.30 20.16
N HIS A 5 -6.38 -0.17 19.26
CA HIS A 5 -5.99 0.65 18.11
C HIS A 5 -7.04 0.52 17.01
N TYR A 6 -7.71 1.63 16.70
CA TYR A 6 -8.61 1.70 15.56
C TYR A 6 -7.80 2.03 14.31
N TYR A 7 -7.57 1.02 13.48
CA TYR A 7 -6.88 1.16 12.19
C TYR A 7 -7.72 1.98 11.20
N PHE A 8 -7.04 2.56 10.20
CA PHE A 8 -7.62 3.24 9.05
C PHE A 8 -8.42 4.50 9.41
N LYS A 9 -7.99 5.21 10.46
CA LYS A 9 -8.57 6.51 10.82
C LYS A 9 -7.96 7.63 9.97
N ARG A 10 -8.78 8.62 9.65
CA ARG A 10 -8.33 9.84 8.96
C ARG A 10 -7.14 10.46 9.69
N GLY A 11 -6.07 10.76 8.94
CA GLY A 11 -4.86 11.38 9.48
C GLY A 11 -3.90 10.43 10.18
N ASN A 12 -4.20 9.12 10.26
CA ASN A 12 -3.29 8.13 10.82
C ASN A 12 -2.49 7.43 9.71
N LEU A 13 -1.22 7.14 10.04
CA LEU A 13 -0.39 6.19 9.30
C LEU A 13 -0.35 4.87 10.08
N ASP A 14 -0.89 3.82 9.48
CA ASP A 14 -0.88 2.48 10.06
C ASP A 14 0.19 1.61 9.36
N THR A 15 1.04 0.95 10.15
CA THR A 15 2.12 0.09 9.64
C THR A 15 1.86 -1.37 10.00
N PHE A 16 2.04 -2.26 9.02
CA PHE A 16 1.81 -3.69 9.16
C PHE A 16 3.04 -4.48 8.70
N ALA A 17 3.32 -5.59 9.37
CA ALA A 17 4.34 -6.55 8.96
C ALA A 17 3.65 -7.85 8.51
N VAL A 18 3.90 -8.26 7.26
CA VAL A 18 3.29 -9.45 6.66
C VAL A 18 4.38 -10.40 6.19
N LYS A 19 4.23 -11.69 6.50
CA LYS A 19 5.09 -12.76 5.96
C LYS A 19 4.35 -13.45 4.83
N GLY A 20 5.04 -13.67 3.71
CA GLY A 20 4.47 -14.31 2.53
C GLY A 20 5.51 -15.07 1.74
N LYS A 21 5.10 -15.64 0.60
CA LYS A 21 6.03 -16.29 -0.34
C LYS A 21 6.97 -15.23 -0.93
N CYS A 22 8.23 -15.62 -1.14
CA CYS A 22 9.19 -14.75 -1.83
C CYS A 22 8.67 -14.39 -3.23
N LEU A 23 8.74 -13.11 -3.56
CA LEU A 23 8.39 -12.63 -4.90
C LEU A 23 9.44 -13.08 -5.90
N LYS A 24 9.01 -13.45 -7.11
CA LYS A 24 9.92 -13.91 -8.17
C LYS A 24 10.83 -12.79 -8.68
N GLY A 25 10.42 -11.52 -8.55
CA GLY A 25 11.20 -10.34 -8.93
C GLY A 25 10.95 -9.16 -7.99
N PRO A 26 11.38 -7.94 -8.39
CA PRO A 26 11.02 -6.71 -7.71
C PRO A 26 9.50 -6.52 -7.61
N ILE A 27 9.03 -5.78 -6.62
CA ILE A 27 7.61 -5.39 -6.54
C ILE A 27 7.39 -4.30 -7.59
N CYS A 28 6.50 -4.56 -8.56
CA CYS A 28 6.20 -3.61 -9.63
C CYS A 28 4.76 -3.09 -9.62
N SER A 29 3.88 -3.70 -8.82
CA SER A 29 2.48 -3.33 -8.78
C SER A 29 1.88 -3.59 -7.40
N MET A 30 0.91 -2.78 -7.03
CA MET A 30 0.12 -2.93 -5.82
C MET A 30 -1.36 -2.73 -6.14
N THR A 31 -2.21 -3.57 -5.55
CA THR A 31 -3.65 -3.34 -5.48
C THR A 31 -4.03 -3.09 -4.04
N LEU A 32 -4.61 -1.93 -3.75
CA LEU A 32 -5.17 -1.59 -2.46
C LEU A 32 -6.70 -1.65 -2.54
N SER A 33 -7.34 -2.40 -1.65
CA SER A 33 -8.80 -2.53 -1.62
C SER A 33 -9.35 -2.66 -0.20
N HIS A 34 -10.61 -2.28 0.00
CA HIS A 34 -11.36 -2.55 1.22
C HIS A 34 -12.71 -3.21 0.90
N ASP A 35 -13.33 -3.82 1.91
CA ASP A 35 -14.60 -4.54 1.78
C ASP A 35 -15.85 -3.65 1.92
N ASN A 36 -15.64 -2.34 2.04
CA ASN A 36 -16.67 -1.32 2.23
C ASN A 36 -17.54 -1.50 3.49
N THR A 37 -17.02 -2.19 4.52
CA THR A 37 -17.74 -2.39 5.78
C THR A 37 -17.48 -1.28 6.81
N GLY A 38 -18.40 -1.14 7.77
CA GLY A 38 -18.27 -0.19 8.87
C GLY A 38 -18.84 1.21 8.58
N VAL A 39 -18.63 2.13 9.52
CA VAL A 39 -19.12 3.51 9.43
C VAL A 39 -18.11 4.36 8.67
N SER A 40 -18.55 5.02 7.59
CA SER A 40 -17.70 5.85 6.72
C SER A 40 -16.49 5.08 6.18
N PRO A 41 -16.71 4.06 5.33
CA PRO A 41 -15.66 3.13 4.89
C PRO A 41 -14.68 3.76 3.88
N GLY A 42 -14.93 4.98 3.41
CA GLY A 42 -14.12 5.64 2.39
C GLY A 42 -12.78 6.13 2.92
N TRP A 43 -11.70 5.79 2.20
CA TRP A 43 -10.33 6.20 2.55
C TRP A 43 -9.74 7.06 1.43
N TYR A 44 -9.35 8.29 1.75
CA TYR A 44 -8.40 8.99 0.90
C TYR A 44 -7.00 8.49 1.25
N VAL A 45 -6.29 7.99 0.25
CA VAL A 45 -4.96 7.43 0.42
C VAL A 45 -3.98 8.25 -0.38
N ASP A 46 -3.02 8.89 0.29
CA ASP A 46 -1.94 9.62 -0.34
C ASP A 46 -0.97 8.63 -1.02
N TYR A 47 -0.44 7.70 -0.24
CA TYR A 47 0.52 6.69 -0.70
C TYR A 47 0.49 5.42 0.15
N VAL A 48 1.09 4.36 -0.37
CA VAL A 48 1.46 3.16 0.39
C VAL A 48 2.95 2.91 0.22
N GLU A 49 3.65 2.80 1.34
CA GLU A 49 5.06 2.48 1.36
C GLU A 49 5.25 0.99 1.67
N VAL A 50 5.99 0.29 0.80
CA VAL A 50 6.27 -1.14 0.95
C VAL A 50 7.77 -1.33 1.14
N THR A 51 8.13 -1.85 2.31
CA THR A 51 9.49 -2.33 2.60
C THR A 51 9.51 -3.85 2.50
N SER A 52 10.27 -4.37 1.55
CA SER A 52 10.46 -5.80 1.34
C SER A 52 11.85 -6.23 1.79
N ILE A 53 11.95 -7.36 2.49
CA ILE A 53 13.21 -7.93 2.97
C ILE A 53 13.27 -9.36 2.46
N ALA A 54 14.31 -9.69 1.69
CA ALA A 54 14.56 -11.04 1.22
C ALA A 54 16.01 -11.45 1.49
N PRO A 55 16.27 -12.66 2.03
CA PRO A 55 17.62 -13.09 2.40
C PRO A 55 18.67 -12.97 1.28
N SER A 56 18.26 -13.15 0.02
CA SER A 56 19.14 -13.12 -1.15
C SER A 56 19.09 -11.83 -1.97
N ARG A 57 18.17 -10.90 -1.66
CA ARG A 57 18.01 -9.64 -2.43
C ARG A 57 18.16 -8.38 -1.57
N GLY A 58 18.49 -8.55 -0.29
CA GLY A 58 18.56 -7.46 0.65
C GLY A 58 17.19 -6.88 0.99
N CYS A 59 17.21 -5.64 1.42
CA CYS A 59 16.02 -4.87 1.73
C CYS A 59 15.77 -3.85 0.61
N ARG A 60 14.50 -3.68 0.21
CA ARG A 60 14.06 -2.70 -0.79
C ARG A 60 12.83 -1.97 -0.31
N LYS A 61 12.85 -0.65 -0.42
CA LYS A 61 11.76 0.26 -0.09
C LYS A 61 11.14 0.85 -1.37
N ILE A 62 9.82 0.88 -1.48
CA ILE A 62 9.11 1.40 -2.65
C ILE A 62 7.89 2.19 -2.18
N ASN A 63 7.66 3.34 -2.81
CA ASN A 63 6.48 4.17 -2.55
C ASN A 63 5.48 4.05 -3.71
N PHE A 64 4.23 3.70 -3.41
CA PHE A 64 3.12 3.65 -4.37
C PHE A 64 2.22 4.87 -4.14
N PRO A 65 2.35 5.95 -4.95
CA PRO A 65 1.43 7.09 -4.86
C PRO A 65 0.04 6.65 -5.30
N VAL A 66 -0.98 6.91 -4.47
CA VAL A 66 -2.38 6.58 -4.75
C VAL A 66 -3.17 7.84 -5.07
N ASN A 67 -3.06 8.87 -4.21
CA ASN A 67 -3.69 10.19 -4.30
C ASN A 67 -5.17 10.16 -4.73
N ALA A 68 -5.93 9.22 -4.18
CA ALA A 68 -7.31 8.99 -4.59
C ALA A 68 -8.18 8.46 -3.44
N TRP A 69 -9.49 8.71 -3.56
CA TRP A 69 -10.50 8.07 -2.73
C TRP A 69 -10.70 6.62 -3.15
N LEU A 70 -10.61 5.72 -2.16
CA LEU A 70 -11.15 4.37 -2.18
C LEU A 70 -12.50 4.43 -1.47
N ALA A 71 -13.54 4.71 -2.24
CA ALA A 71 -14.91 4.77 -1.73
C ALA A 71 -15.88 4.54 -2.89
N ILE A 72 -16.92 3.75 -2.65
CA ILE A 72 -17.92 3.45 -3.69
C ILE A 72 -18.81 4.63 -4.03
N ASN A 73 -18.89 5.62 -3.14
CA ASN A 73 -19.76 6.78 -3.23
C ASN A 73 -19.00 8.09 -3.47
N GLU A 74 -17.68 8.04 -3.71
CA GLU A 74 -16.87 9.23 -4.01
C GLU A 74 -16.40 9.22 -5.48
N PRO A 75 -16.35 10.39 -6.14
CA PRO A 75 -15.71 10.55 -7.44
C PRO A 75 -14.20 10.25 -7.38
N PRO A 76 -13.54 9.91 -8.50
CA PRO A 76 -14.08 9.84 -9.86
C PRO A 76 -14.53 8.45 -10.30
N PHE A 77 -14.32 7.40 -9.50
CA PHE A 77 -14.50 6.01 -9.96
C PHE A 77 -15.50 5.18 -9.15
N GLY A 78 -15.97 5.65 -7.98
CA GLY A 78 -16.94 4.91 -7.16
C GLY A 78 -16.48 3.47 -6.86
N THR A 79 -15.20 3.28 -6.51
CA THR A 79 -14.61 1.97 -6.27
C THR A 79 -13.88 1.91 -4.94
N ALA A 80 -13.99 0.76 -4.27
CA ALA A 80 -13.27 0.41 -3.06
C ALA A 80 -11.88 -0.21 -3.35
N SER A 81 -11.39 -0.13 -4.59
CA SER A 81 -10.14 -0.76 -5.02
C SER A 81 -9.36 0.09 -6.03
N ARG A 82 -8.02 0.14 -5.90
CA ARG A 82 -7.11 0.86 -6.80
C ARG A 82 -5.83 0.07 -7.05
N GLY A 83 -5.48 -0.10 -8.33
CA GLY A 83 -4.18 -0.62 -8.77
C GLY A 83 -3.19 0.50 -9.08
N VAL A 84 -1.93 0.33 -8.70
CA VAL A 84 -0.79 1.21 -9.02
C VAL A 84 0.33 0.34 -9.61
N TYR A 85 0.88 0.76 -10.75
CA TYR A 85 1.96 0.07 -11.48
C TYR A 85 3.18 0.99 -11.59
N LEU A 86 4.37 0.46 -11.29
CA LEU A 86 5.65 1.19 -11.23
C LEU A 86 6.77 0.50 -12.03
N CYS A 87 6.45 -0.47 -12.90
CA CYS A 87 7.46 -1.25 -13.63
C CYS A 87 8.34 -0.39 -14.54
N ASP A 88 7.83 0.73 -15.04
CA ASP A 88 8.57 1.61 -15.95
C ASP A 88 9.52 2.55 -15.17
N ASP A 89 9.23 2.84 -13.90
CA ASP A 89 9.97 3.78 -13.05
C ASP A 89 11.05 3.13 -12.16
N ILE A 90 11.07 1.79 -12.09
CA ILE A 90 11.93 1.02 -11.16
C ILE A 90 13.35 0.75 -11.70
N ILE A 91 13.68 1.19 -12.92
CA ILE A 91 14.95 0.88 -13.60
C ILE A 91 16.20 1.51 -12.92
N GLY A 92 16.04 2.45 -11.96
CA GLY A 92 17.17 3.23 -11.43
C GLY A 92 17.55 3.08 -9.96
N ASP A 93 16.73 2.46 -9.10
CA ASP A 93 16.93 2.55 -7.64
C ASP A 93 17.45 1.25 -7.02
N ASP A 94 18.70 1.29 -6.56
CA ASP A 94 19.41 0.25 -5.80
C ASP A 94 18.94 0.16 -4.33
N GLY A 95 17.98 1.01 -3.91
CA GLY A 95 16.94 0.67 -2.94
C GLY A 95 17.43 0.15 -1.59
N LYS A 96 18.63 0.53 -1.14
CA LYS A 96 19.15 0.09 0.17
C LYS A 96 18.30 0.68 1.29
N CYS A 97 17.84 -0.17 2.20
CA CYS A 97 17.26 0.28 3.45
C CYS A 97 18.37 0.83 4.36
N SER A 98 18.17 2.04 4.89
CA SER A 98 19.04 2.72 5.86
C SER A 98 19.06 2.01 7.20
#